data_AF-A0A522FXP5-F1
#
_entry.id   AF-A0A522FXP5-F1
#
_cell.length_a   1.000
_cell.length_b   1.000
_cell.length_c   1.000
_cell.angle_alpha   90.00
_cell.angle_beta   90.00
_cell.angle_gamma   90.00
#
_symmetry.space_group_name_H-M   'P 1'
#
loop_
_entity.id
_entity.type
_entity.pdbx_description
1 polymer ?
#
loop_
_entity_poly.entity_id
_entity_poly.type
_entity_poly.pdbx_seq_one_letter_code
_entity_poly.pdbx_strand_id
1 'polypeptide(L)'
;MVNVKLTPISGTLRHVATVKALSDDPEDYIITGGYEQFIAYDSHIGQNKIYKVVIQSKQIPNDLKNEKPLVALISYKPEKNKFYLNSIVSVNPWLTLPYVASLGELVRILNYHVPSAWIAVLAFLISMIFSIQYLRKRDIKYDIISSSAAEVGTVYTIFATVTGMFWAKFNWGSYWNWDPRETSIFVLLLIYGAYFALRSAIEKEDVKARLSAVYSILAFITVPFFVFVLPRITQSLHPGSASESNIGPVLSSQSDMLNTTKQYIFSLSMMSFTIIFLWILNLRIRIGNLRIKHTAEVS
;
A
#
# COMPACT_ATOMS: atom_id res chain seq x y z
N MET A 1 -28.37 10.98 30.93
CA MET A 1 -28.48 9.60 30.40
C MET A 1 -28.46 9.70 28.88
N VAL A 2 -27.46 9.12 28.23
CA VAL A 2 -27.34 9.14 26.76
C VAL A 2 -27.76 7.77 26.25
N ASN A 3 -28.84 7.72 25.47
CA ASN A 3 -29.28 6.49 24.80
C ASN A 3 -28.51 6.35 23.49
N VAL A 4 -27.59 5.40 23.43
CA VAL A 4 -26.93 5.01 22.18
C VAL A 4 -27.68 3.82 21.60
N LYS A 5 -28.17 3.96 20.36
CA LYS A 5 -28.76 2.85 19.58
C LYS A 5 -27.64 2.20 18.76
N LEU A 6 -27.51 0.88 18.84
CA LEU A 6 -26.50 0.13 18.11
C LEU A 6 -27.14 -0.65 16.96
N THR A 7 -26.43 -0.76 15.85
CA THR A 7 -26.80 -1.62 14.71
C THR A 7 -25.62 -2.54 14.39
N PRO A 8 -25.83 -3.87 14.20
CA PRO A 8 -24.74 -4.82 14.00
C PRO A 8 -24.11 -4.70 12.61
N ILE A 9 -22.78 -4.80 12.51
CA ILE A 9 -22.02 -4.95 11.25
C ILE A 9 -20.96 -6.06 11.48
N SER A 10 -20.53 -6.78 10.45
CA SER A 10 -19.58 -7.92 10.58
C SER A 10 -18.12 -7.51 10.36
N GLY A 11 -17.17 -8.05 11.14
CA GLY A 11 -15.71 -7.93 10.90
C GLY A 11 -14.90 -7.63 12.19
N THR A 12 -13.56 -7.73 12.18
CA THR A 12 -12.72 -7.62 13.40
C THR A 12 -11.51 -6.69 13.21
N LEU A 13 -11.30 -5.71 14.11
CA LEU A 13 -10.02 -5.19 14.71
C LEU A 13 -10.22 -3.87 15.51
N ARG A 14 -9.35 -3.66 16.52
CA ARG A 14 -9.49 -2.69 17.65
C ARG A 14 -9.21 -1.20 17.31
N HIS A 15 -9.85 -0.32 18.10
CA HIS A 15 -9.44 1.01 18.64
C HIS A 15 -9.99 2.35 18.07
N VAL A 16 -10.26 3.25 19.04
CA VAL A 16 -10.24 4.74 19.13
C VAL A 16 -11.03 5.56 18.09
N ALA A 17 -12.11 6.22 18.55
CA ALA A 17 -13.04 7.03 17.76
C ALA A 17 -12.63 8.50 17.62
N THR A 18 -13.22 9.25 16.70
CA THR A 18 -12.89 10.66 16.39
C THR A 18 -14.13 11.37 15.83
N VAL A 19 -14.76 12.22 16.63
CA VAL A 19 -16.00 12.92 16.25
C VAL A 19 -15.71 14.27 15.57
N LYS A 20 -16.41 14.59 14.47
CA LYS A 20 -16.36 15.89 13.76
C LYS A 20 -17.77 16.48 13.67
N ALA A 21 -18.01 17.66 14.26
CA ALA A 21 -19.29 18.37 14.12
C ALA A 21 -19.39 19.05 12.74
N LEU A 22 -20.52 18.86 12.05
CA LEU A 22 -20.90 19.51 10.80
C LEU A 22 -22.40 19.85 10.89
N SER A 23 -22.73 21.14 10.97
CA SER A 23 -24.05 21.78 10.77
C SER A 23 -24.80 22.32 12.01
N ASP A 24 -25.49 23.46 11.78
CA ASP A 24 -26.12 24.37 12.76
C ASP A 24 -27.68 24.43 12.67
N ASP A 25 -28.38 23.37 12.22
CA ASP A 25 -29.87 23.36 12.15
C ASP A 25 -30.53 22.21 12.97
N PRO A 26 -31.66 22.39 13.69
CA PRO A 26 -31.98 21.53 14.85
C PRO A 26 -32.73 20.21 14.64
N GLU A 27 -33.26 19.87 13.46
CA GLU A 27 -34.36 18.88 13.37
C GLU A 27 -34.11 17.61 12.54
N ASP A 28 -33.03 17.46 11.75
CA ASP A 28 -32.76 16.18 11.09
C ASP A 28 -31.29 16.04 10.69
N TYR A 29 -30.59 15.01 11.20
CA TYR A 29 -29.33 14.56 10.60
C TYR A 29 -29.14 13.05 10.67
N ILE A 30 -28.97 12.46 9.48
CA ILE A 30 -28.31 11.18 9.27
C ILE A 30 -26.80 11.47 9.20
N ILE A 31 -26.02 10.86 10.09
CA ILE A 31 -24.55 10.94 10.02
C ILE A 31 -24.06 9.95 8.97
N THR A 32 -23.91 10.44 7.74
CA THR A 32 -23.09 9.83 6.70
C THR A 32 -21.85 10.69 6.47
N GLY A 33 -20.68 10.12 6.69
CA GLY A 33 -19.43 10.66 6.17
C GLY A 33 -18.36 10.87 7.23
N GLY A 34 -17.37 9.98 7.19
CA GLY A 34 -16.06 10.21 7.80
C GLY A 34 -15.93 9.73 9.24
N TYR A 35 -15.30 8.57 9.39
CA TYR A 35 -14.82 7.97 10.63
C TYR A 35 -15.95 7.34 11.48
N GLU A 36 -15.73 6.10 11.93
CA GLU A 36 -16.44 5.39 13.03
C GLU A 36 -17.26 4.13 12.66
N GLN A 37 -16.63 2.96 12.89
CA GLN A 37 -17.27 1.72 13.32
C GLN A 37 -16.65 1.33 14.67
N PHE A 38 -17.44 0.94 15.68
CA PHE A 38 -16.92 0.48 16.98
C PHE A 38 -17.04 -1.05 17.07
N ILE A 39 -16.06 -1.75 17.65
CA ILE A 39 -16.16 -3.19 17.89
C ILE A 39 -16.31 -3.41 19.38
N ALA A 40 -17.34 -4.15 19.80
CA ALA A 40 -17.49 -4.55 21.20
C ALA A 40 -17.44 -6.08 21.30
N TYR A 41 -16.62 -6.57 22.23
CA TYR A 41 -16.53 -7.99 22.52
C TYR A 41 -17.70 -8.39 23.43
N ASP A 42 -18.57 -9.28 22.94
CA ASP A 42 -19.67 -9.84 23.73
C ASP A 42 -19.18 -11.14 24.41
N SER A 43 -18.89 -11.05 25.70
CA SER A 43 -18.39 -12.17 26.50
C SER A 43 -19.43 -13.27 26.75
N HIS A 44 -20.71 -13.05 26.42
CA HIS A 44 -21.76 -14.06 26.61
C HIS A 44 -21.97 -14.97 25.40
N ILE A 45 -21.52 -14.56 24.21
CA ILE A 45 -21.81 -15.26 22.94
C ILE A 45 -20.53 -15.87 22.31
N GLY A 46 -19.35 -15.55 22.83
CA GLY A 46 -18.07 -16.07 22.30
C GLY A 46 -17.76 -15.61 20.87
N GLN A 47 -18.41 -14.54 20.40
CA GLN A 47 -18.25 -14.00 19.05
C GLN A 47 -18.03 -12.48 19.08
N ASN A 48 -17.15 -12.00 18.20
CA ASN A 48 -16.92 -10.57 17.98
C ASN A 48 -18.09 -9.97 17.16
N LYS A 49 -18.86 -9.05 17.73
CA LYS A 49 -19.86 -8.24 17.00
C LYS A 49 -19.38 -6.78 16.89
N ILE A 50 -19.45 -6.21 15.68
CA ILE A 50 -19.23 -4.76 15.50
C ILE A 50 -20.54 -4.05 15.79
N TYR A 51 -20.47 -2.97 16.57
CA TYR A 51 -21.59 -2.10 16.85
C TYR A 51 -21.28 -0.68 16.35
N LYS A 52 -22.14 -0.10 15.52
CA LYS A 52 -22.04 1.34 15.23
C LYS A 52 -22.61 2.13 16.42
N VAL A 53 -21.80 2.98 17.06
CA VAL A 53 -22.24 3.90 18.12
C VAL A 53 -22.54 5.24 17.45
N VAL A 54 -23.75 5.75 17.65
CA VAL A 54 -24.17 7.07 17.18
C VAL A 54 -24.19 8.00 18.40
N ILE A 55 -23.30 8.99 18.42
CA ILE A 55 -23.28 10.05 19.45
C ILE A 55 -24.05 11.24 18.87
N GLN A 56 -25.07 11.71 19.59
CA GLN A 56 -25.84 12.88 19.14
C GLN A 56 -25.04 14.16 19.38
N SER A 57 -25.00 15.08 18.43
CA SER A 57 -24.26 16.36 18.51
C SER A 57 -24.54 17.16 19.79
N LYS A 58 -25.79 17.11 20.29
CA LYS A 58 -26.22 17.74 21.56
C LYS A 58 -25.49 17.19 22.82
N GLN A 59 -24.82 16.04 22.71
CA GLN A 59 -24.13 15.36 23.81
C GLN A 59 -22.61 15.64 23.82
N ILE A 60 -22.10 16.38 22.84
CA ILE A 60 -20.69 16.80 22.78
C ILE A 60 -20.55 18.12 23.58
N PRO A 61 -19.67 18.18 24.59
CA PRO A 61 -19.36 19.40 25.32
C PRO A 61 -18.99 20.56 24.37
N ASN A 62 -19.48 21.77 24.63
CA ASN A 62 -19.34 22.92 23.72
C ASN A 62 -17.87 23.29 23.44
N ASP A 63 -16.99 23.08 24.42
CA ASP A 63 -15.54 23.24 24.37
C ASP A 63 -14.86 22.29 23.37
N LEU A 64 -15.44 21.12 23.14
CA LEU A 64 -14.88 20.10 22.25
C LEU A 64 -15.45 20.15 20.82
N LYS A 65 -16.56 20.88 20.59
CA LYS A 65 -17.26 20.90 19.28
C LYS A 65 -16.37 21.32 18.10
N ASN A 66 -15.35 22.13 18.36
CA ASN A 66 -14.46 22.68 17.33
C ASN A 66 -13.12 21.95 17.22
N GLU A 67 -12.80 21.04 18.14
CA GLU A 67 -11.51 20.35 18.16
C GLU A 67 -11.56 19.08 17.29
N LYS A 68 -10.46 18.80 16.58
CA LYS A 68 -10.32 17.63 15.70
C LYS A 68 -8.90 17.09 15.83
N PRO A 69 -8.67 15.79 16.14
CA PRO A 69 -9.64 14.71 16.39
C PRO A 69 -10.14 14.50 17.87
N LEU A 70 -11.39 14.01 18.07
CA LEU A 70 -12.04 13.77 19.39
C LEU A 70 -12.26 12.29 19.76
N VAL A 71 -11.55 11.76 20.74
CA VAL A 71 -11.69 10.37 21.21
C VAL A 71 -12.80 10.21 22.26
N ALA A 72 -13.82 9.40 21.93
CA ALA A 72 -14.86 8.98 22.89
C ALA A 72 -14.48 7.67 23.62
N LEU A 73 -14.44 7.70 24.95
CA LEU A 73 -14.31 6.52 25.79
C LEU A 73 -15.71 6.01 26.19
N ILE A 74 -16.01 4.75 25.86
CA ILE A 74 -17.29 4.10 26.16
C ILE A 74 -17.08 2.87 27.07
N SER A 75 -18.02 2.61 27.98
CA SER A 75 -18.06 1.40 28.81
C SER A 75 -19.33 0.60 28.55
N TYR A 76 -19.18 -0.71 28.34
CA TYR A 76 -20.30 -1.64 28.24
C TYR A 76 -20.68 -2.17 29.62
N LYS A 77 -21.96 -2.11 29.99
CA LYS A 77 -22.48 -2.78 31.21
C LYS A 77 -23.31 -4.00 30.79
N PRO A 78 -22.80 -5.24 31.01
CA PRO A 78 -23.47 -6.47 30.59
C PRO A 78 -24.86 -6.63 31.19
N GLU A 79 -25.03 -6.30 32.47
CA GLU A 79 -26.29 -6.45 33.21
C GLU A 79 -27.47 -5.68 32.62
N LYS A 80 -27.19 -4.60 31.88
CA LYS A 80 -28.20 -3.73 31.26
C LYS A 80 -28.17 -3.79 29.74
N ASN A 81 -27.26 -4.57 29.17
CA ASN A 81 -26.97 -4.64 27.73
C ASN A 81 -26.88 -3.25 27.06
N LYS A 82 -26.21 -2.30 27.73
CA LYS A 82 -26.12 -0.89 27.28
C LYS A 82 -24.68 -0.40 27.32
N PHE A 83 -24.35 0.46 26.36
CA PHE A 83 -23.09 1.21 26.32
C PHE A 83 -23.30 2.58 26.95
N TYR A 84 -22.31 3.01 27.73
CA TYR A 84 -22.27 4.30 28.40
C TYR A 84 -21.09 5.09 27.84
N LEU A 85 -21.32 6.34 27.47
CA LEU A 85 -20.24 7.27 27.16
C LEU A 85 -19.65 7.77 28.48
N ASN A 86 -18.35 7.52 28.70
CA ASN A 86 -17.65 7.92 29.92
C ASN A 86 -17.03 9.31 29.78
N SER A 87 -16.34 9.56 28.67
CA SER A 87 -15.72 10.85 28.39
C SER A 87 -15.46 11.04 26.90
N ILE A 88 -15.33 12.30 26.48
CA ILE A 88 -14.80 12.68 25.16
C ILE A 88 -13.52 13.46 25.44
N VAL A 89 -12.43 13.08 24.80
CA VAL A 89 -11.10 13.68 24.96
C VAL A 89 -10.65 14.19 23.61
N SER A 90 -10.18 15.43 23.55
CA SER A 90 -9.47 15.91 22.38
C SER A 90 -8.08 15.32 22.33
N VAL A 91 -7.75 14.68 21.22
CA VAL A 91 -6.42 14.15 20.98
C VAL A 91 -5.92 14.87 19.75
N ASN A 92 -4.76 15.51 19.82
CA ASN A 92 -4.13 16.08 18.63
C ASN A 92 -2.80 15.35 18.41
N PRO A 93 -2.82 14.12 17.86
CA PRO A 93 -1.60 13.38 17.64
C PRO A 93 -0.77 14.12 16.60
N TRP A 94 0.54 14.27 16.85
CA TRP A 94 1.46 14.88 15.88
C TRP A 94 1.53 14.09 14.56
N LEU A 95 1.07 12.83 14.56
CA LEU A 95 0.97 11.96 13.40
C LEU A 95 -0.33 11.14 13.43
N THR A 96 -1.20 11.33 12.44
CA THR A 96 -2.40 10.50 12.25
C THR A 96 -2.26 9.70 10.96
N LEU A 97 -2.25 8.38 11.07
CA LEU A 97 -2.18 7.49 9.92
C LEU A 97 -3.49 7.53 9.12
N PRO A 98 -3.45 7.43 7.77
CA PRO A 98 -4.64 7.49 6.96
C PRO A 98 -5.62 6.38 7.36
N TYR A 99 -6.87 6.79 7.57
CA TYR A 99 -8.03 5.92 7.76
C TYR A 99 -9.09 6.30 6.72
N VAL A 100 -9.73 5.29 6.14
CA VAL A 100 -10.86 5.46 5.20
C VAL A 100 -12.00 4.61 5.74
N ALA A 101 -13.18 5.18 5.96
CA ALA A 101 -14.27 4.50 6.66
C ALA A 101 -14.74 3.19 6.00
N SER A 102 -14.60 3.06 4.68
CA SER A 102 -14.89 1.83 3.93
C SER A 102 -13.78 0.78 4.01
N LEU A 103 -12.52 1.19 4.21
CA LEU A 103 -11.33 0.31 4.20
C LEU A 103 -10.72 0.11 5.60
N GLY A 104 -11.14 0.88 6.61
CA GLY A 104 -10.58 0.88 7.95
C GLY A 104 -9.06 1.13 7.97
N GLU A 105 -8.38 0.40 8.85
CA GLU A 105 -6.92 0.39 8.99
C GLU A 105 -6.20 -0.26 7.80
N LEU A 106 -6.93 -1.01 6.95
CA LEU A 106 -6.34 -1.73 5.82
C LEU A 106 -5.76 -0.78 4.77
N VAL A 107 -6.24 0.47 4.69
CA VAL A 107 -5.66 1.48 3.79
C VAL A 107 -4.17 1.72 4.06
N ARG A 108 -3.68 1.40 5.26
CA ARG A 108 -2.25 1.52 5.60
C ARG A 108 -1.37 0.58 4.80
N ILE A 109 -1.90 -0.54 4.29
CA ILE A 109 -1.15 -1.44 3.41
C ILE A 109 -0.72 -0.73 2.13
N LEU A 110 -1.45 0.30 1.68
CA LEU A 110 -1.08 1.09 0.50
C LEU A 110 0.24 1.83 0.69
N ASN A 111 0.58 2.20 1.94
CA ASN A 111 1.88 2.80 2.26
C ASN A 111 3.04 1.80 2.14
N TYR A 112 2.79 0.51 1.93
CA TYR A 112 3.84 -0.50 1.70
C TYR A 112 3.74 -1.04 0.27
N HIS A 113 2.53 -1.37 -0.15
CA HIS A 113 2.23 -1.93 -1.46
C HIS A 113 2.62 -0.99 -2.60
N VAL A 114 2.16 0.27 -2.56
CA VAL A 114 2.39 1.22 -3.65
C VAL A 114 3.86 1.62 -3.76
N PRO A 115 4.57 1.96 -2.66
CA PRO A 115 6.01 2.16 -2.73
C PRO A 115 6.77 0.93 -3.25
N SER A 116 6.36 -0.30 -2.88
CA SER A 116 7.01 -1.51 -3.40
C SER A 116 6.86 -1.65 -4.92
N ALA A 117 5.66 -1.43 -5.45
CA ALA A 117 5.42 -1.46 -6.90
C ALA A 117 6.18 -0.34 -7.62
N TRP A 118 6.27 0.85 -7.02
CA TRP A 118 7.06 1.96 -7.54
C TRP A 118 8.56 1.63 -7.63
N ILE A 119 9.12 1.05 -6.58
CA ILE A 119 10.52 0.63 -6.57
C ILE A 119 10.79 -0.45 -7.61
N ALA A 120 9.88 -1.41 -7.82
CA ALA A 120 10.03 -2.40 -8.89
C ALA A 120 10.20 -1.72 -10.26
N VAL A 121 9.36 -0.74 -10.60
CA VAL A 121 9.47 0.02 -11.85
C VAL A 121 10.81 0.76 -11.94
N LEU A 122 11.21 1.48 -10.89
CA LEU A 122 12.48 2.21 -10.86
C LEU A 122 13.69 1.30 -11.02
N ALA A 123 13.69 0.16 -10.32
CA ALA A 123 14.77 -0.82 -10.36
C ALA A 123 14.91 -1.44 -11.76
N PHE A 124 13.80 -1.77 -12.40
CA PHE A 124 13.78 -2.27 -13.77
C PHE A 124 14.21 -1.22 -14.80
N LEU A 125 13.85 0.06 -14.58
CA LEU A 125 14.33 1.17 -15.40
C LEU A 125 15.85 1.34 -15.28
N ILE A 126 16.38 1.32 -14.05
CA ILE A 126 17.83 1.35 -13.81
C ILE A 126 18.50 0.16 -14.50
N SER A 127 17.93 -1.04 -14.40
CA SER A 127 18.44 -2.21 -15.11
C SER A 127 18.55 -1.98 -16.61
N MET A 128 17.48 -1.48 -17.25
CA MET A 128 17.51 -1.15 -18.68
C MET A 128 18.58 -0.10 -19.02
N ILE A 129 18.66 1.01 -18.27
CA ILE A 129 19.62 2.09 -18.53
C ILE A 129 21.05 1.56 -18.49
N PHE A 130 21.37 0.75 -17.47
CA PHE A 130 22.70 0.18 -17.31
C PHE A 130 22.99 -0.97 -18.29
N SER A 131 21.96 -1.70 -18.73
CA SER A 131 22.07 -2.63 -19.87
C SER A 131 22.43 -1.91 -21.17
N ILE A 132 21.78 -0.79 -21.47
CA ILE A 132 22.14 0.06 -22.62
C ILE A 132 23.58 0.55 -22.47
N GLN A 133 23.96 0.99 -21.27
CA GLN A 133 25.30 1.49 -21.03
C GLN A 133 26.37 0.39 -21.20
N TYR A 134 26.09 -0.84 -20.75
CA TYR A 134 26.92 -2.01 -20.99
C TYR A 134 27.08 -2.28 -22.48
N LEU A 135 26.00 -2.30 -23.27
CA LEU A 135 26.09 -2.56 -24.71
C LEU A 135 26.90 -1.50 -25.46
N ARG A 136 26.88 -0.25 -24.99
CA ARG A 136 27.64 0.86 -25.56
C ARG A 136 29.13 0.84 -25.21
N LYS A 137 29.47 0.59 -23.94
CA LYS A 137 30.86 0.72 -23.43
C LYS A 137 31.58 -0.61 -23.25
N ARG A 138 30.85 -1.72 -23.21
CA ARG A 138 31.37 -3.09 -22.96
C ARG A 138 32.13 -3.24 -21.63
N ASP A 139 31.84 -2.39 -20.65
CA ASP A 139 32.40 -2.48 -19.30
C ASP A 139 31.45 -3.29 -18.39
N ILE A 140 31.96 -4.38 -17.82
CA ILE A 140 31.23 -5.33 -16.97
C ILE A 140 30.63 -4.66 -15.72
N LYS A 141 31.16 -3.52 -15.26
CA LYS A 141 30.58 -2.77 -14.14
C LYS A 141 29.14 -2.39 -14.40
N TYR A 142 28.79 -2.05 -15.63
CA TYR A 142 27.41 -1.69 -16.00
C TYR A 142 26.49 -2.90 -15.97
N ASP A 143 26.99 -4.09 -16.34
CA ASP A 143 26.24 -5.34 -16.24
C ASP A 143 25.99 -5.75 -14.78
N ILE A 144 26.96 -5.53 -13.88
CA ILE A 144 26.77 -5.71 -12.43
C ILE A 144 25.65 -4.81 -11.91
N ILE A 145 25.67 -3.52 -12.27
CA ILE A 145 24.64 -2.57 -11.83
C ILE A 145 23.27 -2.99 -12.37
N SER A 146 23.21 -3.36 -13.66
CA SER A 146 21.96 -3.79 -14.28
C SER A 146 21.38 -5.03 -13.59
N SER A 147 22.17 -6.10 -13.47
CA SER A 147 21.71 -7.35 -12.86
C SER A 147 21.37 -7.20 -11.38
N SER A 148 22.11 -6.36 -10.64
CA SER A 148 21.79 -6.02 -9.24
C SER A 148 20.46 -5.27 -9.14
N ALA A 149 20.19 -4.32 -10.05
CA ALA A 149 18.93 -3.59 -10.07
C ALA A 149 17.76 -4.51 -10.44
N ALA A 150 17.92 -5.40 -11.41
CA ALA A 150 16.92 -6.40 -11.75
C ALA A 150 16.59 -7.30 -10.54
N GLU A 151 17.60 -7.79 -9.82
CA GLU A 151 17.42 -8.67 -8.65
C GLU A 151 16.60 -7.98 -7.55
N VAL A 152 17.00 -6.76 -7.18
CA VAL A 152 16.30 -5.97 -6.16
C VAL A 152 14.88 -5.64 -6.63
N GLY A 153 14.70 -5.26 -7.91
CA GLY A 153 13.40 -4.98 -8.50
C GLY A 153 12.45 -6.19 -8.45
N THR A 154 12.95 -7.39 -8.71
CA THR A 154 12.15 -8.63 -8.62
C THR A 154 11.73 -8.93 -7.18
N VAL A 155 12.61 -8.70 -6.20
CA VAL A 155 12.23 -8.82 -4.77
C VAL A 155 11.12 -7.84 -4.41
N TYR A 156 11.22 -6.57 -4.84
CA TYR A 156 10.14 -5.60 -4.63
C TYR A 156 8.86 -5.94 -5.39
N THR A 157 8.97 -6.57 -6.56
CA THR A 157 7.81 -7.08 -7.31
C THR A 157 7.10 -8.18 -6.49
N ILE A 158 7.85 -9.11 -5.90
CA ILE A 158 7.29 -10.15 -5.01
C ILE A 158 6.58 -9.51 -3.80
N PHE A 159 7.20 -8.50 -3.16
CA PHE A 159 6.57 -7.80 -2.05
C PHE A 159 5.29 -7.07 -2.48
N ALA A 160 5.29 -6.40 -3.64
CA ALA A 160 4.10 -5.78 -4.19
C ALA A 160 3.00 -6.81 -4.47
N THR A 161 3.33 -7.98 -5.03
CA THR A 161 2.38 -9.07 -5.24
C THR A 161 1.78 -9.57 -3.93
N VAL A 162 2.62 -9.93 -2.95
CA VAL A 162 2.16 -10.48 -1.66
C VAL A 162 1.29 -9.48 -0.90
N THR A 163 1.74 -8.22 -0.80
CA THR A 163 0.95 -7.16 -0.14
C THR A 163 -0.35 -6.87 -0.90
N GLY A 164 -0.33 -6.95 -2.23
CA GLY A 164 -1.52 -6.83 -3.08
C GLY A 164 -2.52 -7.97 -2.85
N MET A 165 -2.04 -9.22 -2.72
CA MET A 165 -2.88 -10.38 -2.40
C MET A 165 -3.59 -10.22 -1.06
N PHE A 166 -2.90 -9.71 -0.03
CA PHE A 166 -3.54 -9.41 1.26
C PHE A 166 -4.63 -8.36 1.09
N TRP A 167 -4.36 -7.27 0.39
CA TRP A 167 -5.37 -6.23 0.12
C TRP A 167 -6.57 -6.79 -0.65
N ALA A 168 -6.34 -7.60 -1.70
CA ALA A 168 -7.38 -8.28 -2.47
C ALA A 168 -8.25 -9.18 -1.59
N LYS A 169 -7.63 -9.96 -0.68
CA LYS A 169 -8.37 -10.81 0.26
C LYS A 169 -9.33 -10.02 1.13
N PHE A 170 -8.87 -8.88 1.65
CA PHE A 170 -9.69 -8.06 2.54
C PHE A 170 -10.76 -7.25 1.81
N ASN A 171 -10.49 -6.80 0.58
CA ASN A 171 -11.39 -5.91 -0.15
C ASN A 171 -12.36 -6.65 -1.08
N TRP A 172 -11.96 -7.82 -1.61
CA TRP A 172 -12.71 -8.58 -2.62
C TRP A 172 -12.98 -10.02 -2.20
N GLY A 173 -12.53 -10.44 -1.02
CA GLY A 173 -12.82 -11.76 -0.44
C GLY A 173 -11.90 -12.90 -0.90
N SER A 174 -11.04 -12.68 -1.90
CA SER A 174 -10.06 -13.65 -2.42
C SER A 174 -8.66 -13.04 -2.54
N TYR A 175 -7.62 -13.83 -2.26
CA TYR A 175 -6.22 -13.43 -2.43
C TYR A 175 -5.84 -13.18 -3.89
N TRP A 176 -6.61 -13.76 -4.83
CA TRP A 176 -6.38 -13.64 -6.26
C TRP A 176 -7.70 -13.73 -7.00
N ASN A 177 -7.86 -12.87 -8.01
CA ASN A 177 -9.10 -12.62 -8.74
C ASN A 177 -8.88 -12.61 -10.26
N TRP A 178 -7.64 -12.82 -10.73
CA TRP A 178 -7.27 -12.71 -12.14
C TRP A 178 -7.57 -11.33 -12.73
N ASP A 179 -7.53 -10.30 -11.89
CA ASP A 179 -7.68 -8.92 -12.32
C ASP A 179 -6.53 -8.52 -13.28
N PRO A 180 -6.74 -7.61 -14.25
CA PRO A 180 -5.68 -7.18 -15.16
C PRO A 180 -4.41 -6.69 -14.46
N ARG A 181 -4.48 -6.02 -13.30
CA ARG A 181 -3.28 -5.60 -12.56
C ARG A 181 -2.59 -6.75 -11.84
N GLU A 182 -3.37 -7.66 -11.25
CA GLU A 182 -2.85 -8.89 -10.64
C GLU A 182 -2.11 -9.72 -11.70
N THR A 183 -2.77 -9.96 -12.84
CA THR A 183 -2.20 -10.71 -13.96
C THR A 183 -0.95 -10.00 -14.52
N SER A 184 -0.99 -8.67 -14.65
CA SER A 184 0.15 -7.88 -15.10
C SER A 184 1.38 -8.05 -14.22
N ILE A 185 1.24 -7.95 -12.90
CA ILE A 185 2.39 -8.08 -12.00
C ILE A 185 2.90 -9.53 -11.95
N PHE A 186 2.02 -10.52 -12.10
CA PHE A 186 2.43 -11.92 -12.23
C PHE A 186 3.23 -12.17 -13.52
N VAL A 187 2.79 -11.64 -14.66
CA VAL A 187 3.53 -11.73 -15.92
C VAL A 187 4.89 -11.05 -15.81
N LEU A 188 4.99 -9.90 -15.11
CA LEU A 188 6.28 -9.26 -14.84
C LEU A 188 7.22 -10.15 -14.02
N LEU A 189 6.71 -10.87 -13.01
CA LEU A 189 7.51 -11.86 -12.27
C LEU A 189 8.03 -12.97 -13.19
N LEU A 190 7.21 -13.46 -14.12
CA LEU A 190 7.64 -14.48 -15.09
C LEU A 190 8.71 -13.95 -16.05
N ILE A 191 8.55 -12.72 -16.57
CA ILE A 191 9.52 -12.08 -17.46
C ILE A 191 10.88 -11.93 -16.76
N TYR A 192 10.90 -11.41 -15.53
CA TYR A 192 12.15 -11.26 -14.80
C TYR A 192 12.69 -12.59 -14.25
N GLY A 193 11.83 -13.57 -13.97
CA GLY A 193 12.25 -14.94 -13.70
C GLY A 193 13.00 -15.56 -14.89
N ALA A 194 12.49 -15.36 -16.10
CA ALA A 194 13.14 -15.78 -17.34
C ALA A 194 14.46 -15.03 -17.61
N TYR A 195 14.55 -13.73 -17.25
CA TYR A 195 15.82 -12.99 -17.27
C TYR A 195 16.90 -13.69 -16.41
N PHE A 196 16.58 -14.09 -15.18
CA PHE A 196 17.54 -14.79 -14.32
C PHE A 196 17.83 -16.21 -14.80
N ALA A 197 16.83 -16.92 -15.31
CA ALA A 197 17.02 -18.26 -15.89
C ALA A 197 18.02 -18.20 -17.06
N LEU A 198 17.82 -17.27 -18.01
CA LEU A 198 18.76 -17.02 -19.11
C LEU A 198 20.16 -16.73 -18.59
N ARG A 199 20.27 -15.83 -17.62
CA ARG A 199 21.56 -15.39 -17.09
C ARG A 199 22.30 -16.48 -16.31
N SER A 200 21.56 -17.40 -15.68
CA SER A 200 22.12 -18.56 -14.98
C SER A 200 22.58 -19.68 -15.92
N ALA A 201 21.98 -19.78 -17.11
CA ALA A 201 22.28 -20.83 -18.08
C ALA A 201 23.54 -20.58 -18.92
N ILE A 202 24.08 -19.36 -18.89
CA ILE A 202 25.26 -18.99 -19.68
C ILE A 202 26.49 -18.92 -18.78
N GLU A 203 27.51 -19.73 -19.05
CA GLU A 203 28.74 -19.72 -18.24
C GLU A 203 29.66 -18.55 -18.60
N LYS A 204 29.85 -18.31 -19.90
CA LYS A 204 30.79 -17.30 -20.40
C LYS A 204 30.29 -15.88 -20.09
N GLU A 205 31.03 -15.15 -19.26
CA GLU A 205 30.61 -13.86 -18.68
C GLU A 205 30.28 -12.77 -19.72
N ASP A 206 31.06 -12.67 -20.80
CA ASP A 206 30.83 -11.71 -21.88
C ASP A 206 29.52 -11.99 -22.64
N VAL A 207 29.24 -13.27 -22.91
CA VAL A 207 28.00 -13.69 -23.58
C VAL A 207 26.81 -13.51 -22.65
N LYS A 208 26.96 -13.91 -21.38
CA LYS A 208 25.95 -13.73 -20.32
C LYS A 208 25.54 -12.28 -20.21
N ALA A 209 26.49 -11.37 -20.03
CA ALA A 209 26.23 -9.95 -19.88
C ALA A 209 25.56 -9.35 -21.13
N ARG A 210 26.02 -9.71 -22.34
CA ARG A 210 25.42 -9.24 -23.59
C ARG A 210 23.99 -9.71 -23.79
N LEU A 211 23.70 -11.00 -23.61
CA LEU A 211 22.35 -11.53 -23.77
C LEU A 211 21.40 -11.00 -22.69
N SER A 212 21.87 -10.93 -21.45
CA SER A 212 21.12 -10.33 -20.34
C SER A 212 20.77 -8.87 -20.61
N ALA A 213 21.73 -8.09 -21.13
CA ALA A 213 21.49 -6.68 -21.41
C ALA A 213 20.40 -6.46 -22.47
N VAL A 214 20.45 -7.24 -23.56
CA VAL A 214 19.41 -7.19 -24.60
C VAL A 214 18.06 -7.60 -24.01
N TYR A 215 18.03 -8.70 -23.23
CA TYR A 215 16.80 -9.17 -22.59
C TYR A 215 16.21 -8.12 -21.64
N SER A 216 17.02 -7.51 -20.78
CA SER A 216 16.55 -6.50 -19.81
C SER A 216 15.94 -5.28 -20.50
N ILE A 217 16.42 -4.91 -21.69
CA ILE A 217 15.85 -3.81 -22.47
C ILE A 217 14.45 -4.19 -22.97
N LEU A 218 14.32 -5.37 -23.58
CA LEU A 218 13.05 -5.88 -24.06
C LEU A 218 12.04 -6.10 -22.93
N ALA A 219 12.50 -6.64 -21.79
CA ALA A 219 11.70 -6.84 -20.60
C ALA A 219 11.16 -5.50 -20.07
N PHE A 220 11.99 -4.46 -19.98
CA PHE A 220 11.53 -3.18 -19.47
C PHE A 220 10.49 -2.52 -20.37
N ILE A 221 10.53 -2.70 -21.70
CA ILE A 221 9.48 -2.18 -22.60
C ILE A 221 8.09 -2.66 -22.17
N THR A 222 7.98 -3.87 -21.60
CA THR A 222 6.71 -4.41 -21.10
C THR A 222 6.26 -3.76 -19.79
N VAL A 223 7.17 -3.20 -18.98
CA VAL A 223 6.87 -2.65 -17.65
C VAL A 223 5.92 -1.46 -17.74
N PRO A 224 6.16 -0.40 -18.55
CA PRO A 224 5.20 0.69 -18.68
C PRO A 224 3.84 0.23 -19.19
N PHE A 225 3.82 -0.74 -20.11
CA PHE A 225 2.59 -1.29 -20.62
C PHE A 225 1.77 -1.97 -19.52
N PHE A 226 2.36 -2.92 -18.79
CA PHE A 226 1.67 -3.68 -17.75
C PHE A 226 1.32 -2.86 -16.50
N VAL A 227 2.15 -1.89 -16.11
CA VAL A 227 1.92 -1.12 -14.89
C VAL A 227 1.06 0.12 -15.13
N PHE A 228 1.26 0.81 -16.26
CA PHE A 228 0.59 2.09 -16.53
C PHE A 228 -0.51 1.98 -17.58
N VAL A 229 -0.30 1.28 -18.69
CA VAL A 229 -1.24 1.31 -19.83
C VAL A 229 -2.38 0.33 -19.64
N LEU A 230 -2.09 -0.97 -19.57
CA LEU A 230 -3.07 -2.05 -19.56
C LEU A 230 -4.16 -1.83 -18.49
N PRO A 231 -3.83 -1.48 -17.23
CA PRO A 231 -4.84 -1.29 -16.20
C PRO A 231 -5.83 -0.17 -16.44
N ARG A 232 -5.48 0.83 -17.28
CA ARG A 232 -6.30 2.01 -17.56
C ARG A 232 -7.20 1.82 -18.78
N ILE A 233 -6.93 0.80 -19.60
CA ILE A 233 -7.73 0.47 -20.79
C ILE A 233 -8.60 -0.79 -20.59
N THR A 234 -8.41 -1.51 -19.48
CA THR A 234 -9.22 -2.69 -19.12
C THR A 234 -10.16 -2.39 -17.97
N GLN A 235 -11.31 -3.06 -17.93
CA GLN A 235 -12.13 -3.13 -16.71
C GLN A 235 -11.34 -3.86 -15.62
N SER A 236 -11.28 -3.28 -14.43
CA SER A 236 -10.49 -3.82 -13.34
C SER A 236 -11.13 -3.42 -12.00
N LEU A 237 -11.05 -4.34 -11.04
CA LEU A 237 -11.46 -4.12 -9.66
C LEU A 237 -10.60 -3.05 -8.97
N HIS A 238 -9.40 -2.80 -9.51
CA HIS A 238 -8.49 -1.82 -8.95
C HIS A 238 -8.96 -0.39 -9.24
N PRO A 239 -8.88 0.51 -8.24
CA PRO A 239 -9.20 1.91 -8.44
C PRO A 239 -8.31 2.58 -9.52
N GLY A 240 -8.92 3.41 -10.37
CA GLY A 240 -8.29 4.05 -11.53
C GLY A 240 -8.20 3.17 -12.78
N SER A 241 -9.14 2.23 -12.92
CA SER A 241 -9.34 1.41 -14.12
C SER A 241 -10.25 2.10 -15.15
N ALA A 242 -10.41 1.50 -16.34
CA ALA A 242 -11.27 2.07 -17.38
C ALA A 242 -12.74 2.28 -16.93
N SER A 243 -13.18 1.55 -15.90
CA SER A 243 -14.52 1.61 -15.34
C SER A 243 -14.69 2.60 -14.17
N GLU A 244 -13.62 3.23 -13.68
CA GLU A 244 -13.68 4.21 -12.59
C GLU A 244 -12.91 5.49 -12.91
N SER A 245 -13.58 6.64 -12.86
CA SER A 245 -12.99 7.96 -13.11
C SER A 245 -12.09 8.48 -11.96
N ASN A 246 -12.00 7.74 -10.85
CA ASN A 246 -11.20 8.09 -9.69
C ASN A 246 -9.78 7.50 -9.82
N ILE A 247 -8.73 8.31 -9.66
CA ILE A 247 -7.29 7.96 -9.83
C ILE A 247 -6.76 7.05 -8.68
N GLY A 248 -7.65 6.29 -8.05
CA GLY A 248 -7.36 5.45 -6.90
C GLY A 248 -7.35 6.17 -5.57
N PRO A 249 -7.37 5.42 -4.45
CA PRO A 249 -7.78 5.94 -3.15
C PRO A 249 -6.86 7.04 -2.64
N VAL A 250 -5.60 7.05 -3.09
CA VAL A 250 -4.59 8.03 -2.65
C VAL A 250 -4.70 9.35 -3.42
N LEU A 251 -5.31 9.36 -4.61
CA LEU A 251 -5.33 10.52 -5.53
C LEU A 251 -6.74 10.91 -6.02
N SER A 252 -7.79 10.21 -5.60
CA SER A 252 -9.17 10.57 -5.95
C SER A 252 -9.61 11.83 -5.20
N SER A 253 -10.11 12.81 -5.95
CA SER A 253 -10.63 14.10 -5.47
C SER A 253 -11.98 14.01 -4.75
N GLN A 254 -12.59 12.82 -4.67
CA GLN A 254 -13.82 12.60 -3.90
C GLN A 254 -13.53 12.49 -2.40
N SER A 255 -13.76 13.63 -1.74
CA SER A 255 -14.09 13.84 -0.32
C SER A 255 -13.07 13.40 0.75
N ASP A 256 -12.48 14.40 1.43
CA ASP A 256 -11.76 14.28 2.71
C ASP A 256 -10.47 13.41 2.75
N MET A 257 -9.97 12.95 1.61
CA MET A 257 -8.73 12.16 1.52
C MET A 257 -7.45 13.01 1.32
N LEU A 258 -7.58 14.24 0.83
CA LEU A 258 -6.53 15.27 0.79
C LEU A 258 -6.35 15.96 2.16
N ASN A 259 -6.27 15.17 3.23
CA ASN A 259 -5.66 15.70 4.44
C ASN A 259 -4.14 15.73 4.17
N THR A 260 -3.57 16.93 4.17
CA THR A 260 -2.13 17.20 3.99
C THR A 260 -1.25 16.21 4.78
N THR A 261 -1.68 15.79 5.97
CA THR A 261 -1.02 14.75 6.77
C THR A 261 -0.93 13.39 6.07
N LYS A 262 -2.01 12.92 5.42
CA LYS A 262 -2.04 11.63 4.69
C LYS A 262 -1.08 11.66 3.49
N GLN A 263 -1.04 12.77 2.75
CA GLN A 263 -0.12 12.96 1.63
C GLN A 263 1.34 13.01 2.10
N TYR A 264 1.63 13.67 3.23
CA TYR A 264 2.96 13.67 3.84
C TYR A 264 3.41 12.27 4.24
N ILE A 265 2.55 11.50 4.91
CA ILE A 265 2.87 10.11 5.31
C ILE A 265 3.14 9.23 4.09
N PHE A 266 2.29 9.33 3.06
CA PHE A 266 2.46 8.56 1.83
C PHE A 266 3.76 8.95 1.12
N SER A 267 4.04 10.24 1.00
CA SER A 267 5.28 10.77 0.39
C SER A 267 6.52 10.35 1.17
N LEU A 268 6.45 10.38 2.50
CA LEU A 268 7.52 9.90 3.38
C LEU A 268 7.77 8.41 3.15
N SER A 269 6.71 7.60 3.03
CA SER A 269 6.86 6.18 2.73
C SER A 269 7.54 5.94 1.37
N MET A 270 7.10 6.65 0.32
CA MET A 270 7.73 6.59 -1.01
C MET A 270 9.22 6.95 -0.95
N MET A 271 9.57 7.99 -0.18
CA MET A 271 10.95 8.43 0.01
C MET A 271 11.77 7.39 0.80
N SER A 272 11.23 6.86 1.90
CA SER A 272 11.88 5.84 2.72
C SER A 272 12.18 4.58 1.92
N PHE A 273 11.21 4.07 1.16
CA PHE A 273 11.41 2.91 0.30
C PHE A 273 12.46 3.17 -0.79
N THR A 274 12.50 4.38 -1.35
CA THR A 274 13.51 4.77 -2.34
C THR A 274 14.91 4.82 -1.72
N ILE A 275 15.06 5.36 -0.52
CA ILE A 275 16.34 5.38 0.20
C ILE A 275 16.81 3.96 0.52
N ILE A 276 15.93 3.10 1.03
CA ILE A 276 16.25 1.70 1.33
C ILE A 276 16.63 0.96 0.04
N PHE A 277 15.90 1.17 -1.05
CA PHE A 277 16.23 0.61 -2.35
C PHE A 277 17.64 0.99 -2.81
N LEU A 278 17.97 2.30 -2.79
CA LEU A 278 19.28 2.78 -3.20
C LEU A 278 20.41 2.20 -2.33
N TRP A 279 20.15 2.05 -1.03
CA TRP A 279 21.08 1.42 -0.09
C TRP A 279 21.29 -0.07 -0.42
N ILE A 280 20.21 -0.85 -0.58
CA ILE A 280 20.28 -2.27 -0.95
C ILE A 280 20.98 -2.45 -2.30
N LEU A 281 20.63 -1.62 -3.30
CA LEU A 281 21.27 -1.64 -4.62
C LEU A 281 22.78 -1.36 -4.49
N ASN A 282 23.17 -0.39 -3.67
CA ASN A 282 24.59 -0.10 -3.43
C ASN A 282 25.31 -1.30 -2.82
N LEU A 283 24.70 -2.00 -1.86
CA LEU A 283 25.27 -3.22 -1.28
C LEU A 283 25.42 -4.33 -2.33
N ARG A 284 24.39 -4.58 -3.16
CA ARG A 284 24.46 -5.58 -4.24
C ARG A 284 25.57 -5.28 -5.24
N ILE A 285 25.72 -4.02 -5.64
CA ILE A 285 26.80 -3.59 -6.55
C ILE A 285 28.18 -3.82 -5.91
N ARG A 286 28.36 -3.48 -4.62
CA ARG A 286 29.63 -3.75 -3.92
C ARG A 286 29.95 -5.24 -3.89
N ILE A 287 28.97 -6.08 -3.58
CA ILE A 287 29.13 -7.54 -3.59
C ILE A 287 29.51 -8.03 -4.99
N GLY A 288 28.84 -7.55 -6.05
CA GLY A 288 29.16 -7.91 -7.43
C GLY A 288 30.60 -7.54 -7.83
N ASN A 289 31.04 -6.33 -7.48
CA ASN A 289 32.41 -5.89 -7.74
C ASN A 289 33.46 -6.74 -7.00
N LEU A 290 33.18 -7.12 -5.75
CA LEU A 290 34.07 -7.98 -4.96
C LEU A 290 34.19 -9.38 -5.57
N ARG A 291 33.09 -9.95 -6.06
CA ARG A 291 33.11 -11.26 -6.74
C ARG A 291 34.01 -11.25 -7.97
N ILE A 292 33.94 -10.20 -8.80
CA ILE A 292 34.81 -10.08 -9.98
C ILE A 292 36.28 -9.99 -9.57
N LYS A 293 36.61 -9.18 -8.56
CA LYS A 293 37.99 -9.06 -8.08
C LYS A 293 38.53 -10.41 -7.58
N HIS A 294 37.76 -11.11 -6.77
CA HIS A 294 38.13 -12.42 -6.27
C HIS A 294 38.34 -13.44 -7.40
N THR A 295 37.45 -13.48 -8.41
CA THR A 295 37.64 -14.38 -9.56
C THR A 295 38.91 -14.06 -10.34
N ALA A 296 39.26 -12.77 -10.48
CA ALA A 296 40.48 -12.34 -11.17
C ALA A 296 41.77 -12.62 -10.37
N GLU A 297 41.70 -12.67 -9.04
CA GLU A 297 42.84 -13.02 -8.17
C GLU A 297 43.13 -14.53 -8.16
N VAL A 298 42.12 -15.36 -8.42
CA VAL A 298 42.21 -16.84 -8.36
C VAL A 298 42.46 -17.49 -9.73
N SER A 299 42.25 -16.76 -10.83
CA SER A 299 42.49 -17.20 -12.22
C SER A 299 43.90 -16.91 -12.72
#